data_AF-A0A1H7BZQ6-F1
#
_entry.id   AF-A0A1H7BZQ6-F1
#
_cell.length_a   1.000
_cell.length_b   1.000
_cell.length_c   1.000
_cell.angle_alpha   90.00
_cell.angle_beta   90.00
_cell.angle_gamma   90.00
#
_symmetry.space_group_name_H-M   'P 1'
#
loop_
_entity.id
_entity.type
_entity.pdbx_description
1 polymer ?
#
loop_
_entity_poly.entity_id
_entity_poly.type
_entity_poly.pdbx_seq_one_letter_code
_entity_poly.pdbx_strand_id
1 'polypeptide(L)'
;MDSPFSKLVFHVPEMTVLGWFQRAWHHDDRQALLDAEIGGGAYGFDSIFEAIEGHRLPCPQTLVELRELLDEHLWVESDDPIRLDERGLRVRTNDDEVDLAYFFFEDEAIVAHPDRLAYLVNDTWPLPSGAAARGATFTPDVALRVVGPPGPGPDSVYAVRITWQHTDHNGTNLDQREATVFPGVNLPGLADHLRGITDPVSRERFDADLLRSLVGPDDDNIGPALDRYVCLEPYDLSTFGKWTAPSYEQILQWKLPEPPPEARVAVDEHLAQAARYIDDFFGHEQLFLFDTQWAAAHPDLALSLLRYATHWDPFAP
;
A
#
# COMPACT_ATOMS: atom_id res chain seq x y z
N MET A 1 -0.43 9.15 13.20
CA MET A 1 -0.91 8.10 12.28
C MET A 1 0.06 6.94 12.47
N ASP A 2 -0.22 6.02 13.40
CA ASP A 2 0.87 5.23 14.04
C ASP A 2 1.02 3.81 13.48
N SER A 3 0.53 3.56 12.27
CA SER A 3 0.63 2.25 11.63
C SER A 3 1.81 2.23 10.65
N PRO A 4 2.76 1.27 10.77
CA PRO A 4 3.83 1.07 9.79
C PRO A 4 3.34 0.83 8.35
N PHE A 5 2.06 0.48 8.18
CA PHE A 5 1.41 0.32 6.87
C PHE A 5 0.82 1.61 6.29
N SER A 6 0.94 2.75 6.99
CA SER A 6 0.35 4.03 6.59
C SER A 6 -1.15 3.98 6.32
N LYS A 7 -1.84 3.10 7.05
CA LYS A 7 -3.29 2.95 6.98
C LYS A 7 -3.85 2.60 8.33
N LEU A 8 -5.10 2.96 8.54
CA LEU A 8 -5.88 2.60 9.70
C LEU A 8 -6.97 1.63 9.29
N VAL A 9 -7.19 0.61 10.09
CA VAL A 9 -8.25 -0.37 9.88
C VAL A 9 -9.10 -0.39 11.14
N PHE A 10 -10.41 -0.27 10.95
CA PHE A 10 -11.37 -0.27 12.04
C PHE A 10 -12.42 -1.33 11.77
N HIS A 11 -12.86 -2.00 12.82
CA HIS A 11 -14.04 -2.85 12.79
C HIS A 11 -15.19 -2.12 13.47
N VAL A 12 -16.20 -1.75 12.70
CA VAL A 12 -17.34 -0.96 13.18
C VAL A 12 -18.55 -1.85 13.47
N PRO A 13 -19.42 -1.48 14.41
CA PRO A 13 -20.62 -2.25 14.69
C PRO A 13 -21.68 -1.95 13.62
N GLU A 14 -21.86 -2.84 12.64
CA GLU A 14 -23.05 -3.05 11.82
C GLU A 14 -22.75 -4.19 10.83
N MET A 15 -23.80 -4.83 10.30
CA MET A 15 -23.60 -5.89 9.29
C MET A 15 -23.44 -5.35 7.86
N THR A 16 -23.89 -4.12 7.58
CA THR A 16 -23.90 -3.57 6.21
C THR A 16 -23.44 -2.13 6.16
N VAL A 17 -22.91 -1.71 5.01
CA VAL A 17 -22.52 -0.30 4.77
C VAL A 17 -23.73 0.61 4.96
N LEU A 18 -24.87 0.26 4.36
CA LEU A 18 -26.11 1.03 4.50
C LEU A 18 -26.54 1.13 5.96
N GLY A 19 -26.51 0.03 6.71
CA GLY A 19 -26.84 0.03 8.13
C GLY A 19 -25.97 0.99 8.94
N TRP A 20 -24.66 1.03 8.65
CA TRP A 20 -23.74 1.93 9.34
C TRP A 20 -24.11 3.40 9.08
N PHE A 21 -24.34 3.77 7.81
CA PHE A 21 -24.78 5.12 7.46
C PHE A 21 -26.14 5.48 8.07
N GLN A 22 -27.10 4.56 8.10
CA GLN A 22 -28.41 4.79 8.73
C GLN A 22 -28.29 5.05 10.23
N ARG A 23 -27.42 4.31 10.94
CA ARG A 23 -27.14 4.53 12.35
C ARG A 23 -26.46 5.88 12.58
N ALA A 24 -25.44 6.19 11.78
CA ALA A 24 -24.76 7.48 11.84
C ALA A 24 -25.71 8.66 11.54
N TRP A 25 -26.68 8.48 10.63
CA TRP A 25 -27.70 9.47 10.30
C TRP A 25 -28.52 9.91 11.51
N HIS A 26 -28.78 8.98 12.43
CA HIS A 26 -29.60 9.20 13.61
C HIS A 26 -28.80 9.48 14.88
N HIS A 27 -27.46 9.52 14.80
CA HIS A 27 -26.62 9.78 15.95
C HIS A 27 -26.69 11.27 16.34
N ASP A 28 -26.90 11.54 17.63
CA ASP A 28 -27.07 12.91 18.14
C ASP A 28 -25.76 13.73 18.06
N ASP A 29 -24.61 13.06 18.20
CA ASP A 29 -23.27 13.65 18.12
C ASP A 29 -22.43 12.88 17.09
N ARG A 30 -22.53 13.28 15.82
CA ARG A 30 -21.91 12.56 14.71
C ARG A 30 -20.39 12.62 14.76
N GLN A 31 -19.82 13.76 15.16
CA GLN A 31 -18.37 13.88 15.29
C GLN A 31 -17.83 12.89 16.31
N ALA A 32 -18.47 12.79 17.49
CA ALA A 32 -18.06 11.82 18.50
C ALA A 32 -18.16 10.37 18.00
N LEU A 33 -19.14 10.04 17.15
CA LEU A 33 -19.24 8.74 16.51
C LEU A 33 -18.06 8.48 15.54
N LEU A 34 -17.73 9.45 14.69
CA LEU A 34 -16.63 9.34 13.73
C LEU A 34 -15.28 9.17 14.45
N ASP A 35 -15.04 9.99 15.48
CA ASP A 35 -13.84 9.91 16.32
C ASP A 35 -13.70 8.52 16.98
N ALA A 36 -14.82 7.98 17.49
CA ALA A 36 -14.84 6.72 18.21
C ALA A 36 -14.72 5.49 17.31
N GLU A 37 -15.34 5.50 16.13
CA GLU A 37 -15.44 4.30 15.29
C GLU A 37 -14.42 4.26 14.16
N ILE A 38 -14.04 5.41 13.62
CA ILE A 38 -13.16 5.50 12.43
C ILE A 38 -12.04 6.53 12.60
N GLY A 39 -11.75 6.96 13.83
CA GLY A 39 -10.63 7.83 14.15
C GLY A 39 -10.75 9.25 13.58
N GLY A 40 -11.97 9.76 13.41
CA GLY A 40 -12.26 11.12 12.92
C GLY A 40 -12.65 11.17 11.44
N GLY A 41 -12.47 10.06 10.72
CA GLY A 41 -12.80 9.96 9.29
C GLY A 41 -11.70 10.47 8.37
N ALA A 42 -11.76 10.07 7.10
CA ALA A 42 -10.87 10.57 6.07
C ALA A 42 -11.25 12.01 5.68
N TYR A 43 -10.31 12.74 5.06
CA TYR A 43 -10.56 14.08 4.54
C TYR A 43 -11.83 14.13 3.68
N GLY A 44 -12.67 15.14 3.93
CA GLY A 44 -13.95 15.36 3.24
C GLY A 44 -15.08 14.42 3.63
N PHE A 45 -14.83 13.37 4.42
CA PHE A 45 -15.87 12.40 4.77
C PHE A 45 -16.97 12.97 5.68
N ASP A 46 -16.64 13.95 6.51
CA ASP A 46 -17.56 14.65 7.41
C ASP A 46 -18.61 15.49 6.67
N SER A 47 -18.32 15.95 5.46
CA SER A 47 -19.21 16.81 4.64
C SER A 47 -20.61 16.24 4.41
N ILE A 48 -20.77 14.91 4.26
CA ILE A 48 -22.10 14.29 4.15
C ILE A 48 -22.92 14.53 5.41
N PHE A 49 -22.29 14.52 6.58
CA PHE A 49 -22.96 14.74 7.86
C PHE A 49 -23.29 16.22 8.10
N GLU A 50 -22.41 17.13 7.67
CA GLU A 50 -22.73 18.55 7.63
C GLU A 50 -23.94 18.82 6.72
N ALA A 51 -24.01 18.18 5.56
CA ALA A 51 -25.13 18.31 4.63
C ALA A 51 -26.44 17.73 5.21
N ILE A 52 -26.38 16.61 5.94
CA ILE A 52 -27.54 16.06 6.65
C ILE A 52 -28.15 17.10 7.58
N GLU A 53 -27.33 17.80 8.36
CA GLU A 53 -27.79 18.83 9.30
C GLU A 53 -28.26 20.09 8.59
N GLY A 54 -27.46 20.59 7.64
CA GLY A 54 -27.73 21.84 6.92
C GLY A 54 -28.95 21.77 6.01
N HIS A 55 -29.21 20.62 5.40
CA HIS A 55 -30.28 20.44 4.40
C HIS A 55 -31.42 19.54 4.88
N ARG A 56 -31.32 18.94 6.07
CA ARG A 56 -32.29 17.98 6.62
C ARG A 56 -32.54 16.81 5.67
N LEU A 57 -31.45 16.24 5.17
CA LEU A 57 -31.50 15.16 4.19
C LEU A 57 -32.23 13.93 4.75
N PRO A 58 -33.08 13.26 3.95
CA PRO A 58 -33.73 12.04 4.38
C PRO A 58 -32.69 10.93 4.60
N CYS A 59 -32.91 10.09 5.61
CA CYS A 59 -32.09 8.91 5.81
C CYS A 59 -32.30 7.91 4.66
N PRO A 60 -31.23 7.45 3.98
CA PRO A 60 -31.36 6.52 2.87
C PRO A 60 -31.93 5.19 3.35
N GLN A 61 -32.86 4.63 2.58
CA GLN A 61 -33.48 3.32 2.81
C GLN A 61 -32.89 2.25 1.90
N THR A 62 -32.15 2.64 0.86
CA THR A 62 -31.51 1.73 -0.09
C THR A 62 -30.09 2.18 -0.42
N LEU A 63 -29.27 1.27 -0.95
CA LEU A 63 -27.94 1.60 -1.46
C LEU A 63 -27.98 2.60 -2.63
N VAL A 64 -29.05 2.60 -3.42
CA VAL A 64 -29.24 3.56 -4.52
C VAL A 64 -29.44 4.96 -3.95
N GLU A 65 -30.31 5.11 -2.96
CA GLU A 65 -30.53 6.39 -2.28
C GLU A 65 -29.26 6.87 -1.55
N LEU A 66 -28.53 5.96 -0.89
CA LEU A 66 -27.25 6.30 -0.26
C LEU A 66 -26.25 6.80 -1.32
N ARG A 67 -26.15 6.12 -2.47
CA ARG A 67 -25.28 6.55 -3.57
C ARG A 67 -25.63 7.95 -4.05
N GLU A 68 -26.91 8.22 -4.30
CA GLU A 68 -27.37 9.55 -4.75
C GLU A 68 -26.97 10.65 -3.76
N LEU A 69 -27.11 10.38 -2.45
CA LEU A 69 -26.73 11.33 -1.40
C LEU A 69 -25.21 11.53 -1.33
N LEU A 70 -24.42 10.47 -1.47
CA LEU A 70 -22.96 10.57 -1.50
C LEU A 70 -22.48 11.33 -2.74
N ASP A 71 -23.02 11.02 -3.92
CA ASP A 71 -22.66 11.70 -5.18
C ASP A 71 -23.01 13.20 -5.14
N GLU A 72 -24.07 13.61 -4.43
CA GLU A 72 -24.50 15.01 -4.33
C GLU A 72 -23.79 15.80 -3.20
N HIS A 73 -23.49 15.15 -2.08
CA HIS A 73 -23.12 15.86 -0.84
C HIS A 73 -21.78 15.47 -0.23
N LEU A 74 -21.14 14.40 -0.68
CA LEU A 74 -19.80 14.05 -0.21
C LEU A 74 -18.77 14.91 -0.94
N TRP A 75 -18.04 15.71 -0.18
CA TRP A 75 -16.89 16.47 -0.68
C TRP A 75 -15.74 15.51 -0.99
N VAL A 76 -15.40 15.40 -2.26
CA VAL A 76 -14.29 14.60 -2.79
C VAL A 76 -13.63 15.32 -3.94
N GLU A 77 -12.31 15.25 -4.00
CA GLU A 77 -11.50 15.95 -5.01
C GLU A 77 -10.93 14.94 -6.00
N SER A 78 -11.82 14.33 -6.81
CA SER A 78 -11.45 13.38 -7.87
C SER A 78 -12.57 13.27 -8.91
N ASP A 79 -12.22 13.01 -10.18
CA ASP A 79 -13.16 12.98 -11.31
C ASP A 79 -14.13 11.78 -11.28
N ASP A 80 -13.73 10.66 -10.69
CA ASP A 80 -14.56 9.45 -10.57
C ASP A 80 -14.37 8.77 -9.19
N PRO A 81 -14.81 9.45 -8.11
CA PRO A 81 -14.31 9.24 -6.76
C PRO A 81 -15.00 8.12 -6.01
N ILE A 82 -16.27 7.80 -6.32
CA ILE A 82 -17.11 6.96 -5.48
C ILE A 82 -17.49 5.66 -6.20
N ARG A 83 -17.32 4.53 -5.51
CA ARG A 83 -17.86 3.22 -5.90
C ARG A 83 -18.72 2.71 -4.75
N LEU A 84 -20.00 2.46 -5.01
CA LEU A 84 -20.88 1.80 -4.07
C LEU A 84 -21.60 0.66 -4.77
N ASP A 85 -21.30 -0.57 -4.38
CA ASP A 85 -21.95 -1.78 -4.87
C ASP A 85 -21.99 -2.88 -3.79
N GLU A 86 -22.35 -4.11 -4.17
CA GLU A 86 -22.44 -5.27 -3.26
C GLU A 86 -21.12 -5.60 -2.54
N ARG A 87 -20.00 -5.06 -3.01
CA ARG A 87 -18.68 -5.27 -2.42
C ARG A 87 -18.30 -4.16 -1.45
N GLY A 88 -19.17 -3.18 -1.21
CA GLY A 88 -18.96 -2.08 -0.26
C GLY A 88 -18.78 -0.70 -0.89
N LEU A 89 -18.48 0.29 -0.04
CA LEU A 89 -18.16 1.66 -0.42
C LEU A 89 -16.65 1.81 -0.57
N ARG A 90 -16.19 2.39 -1.68
CA ARG A 90 -14.79 2.75 -1.91
C ARG A 90 -14.76 4.16 -2.44
N VAL A 91 -13.99 5.02 -1.78
CA VAL A 91 -13.90 6.43 -2.14
C VAL A 91 -12.45 6.82 -2.34
N ARG A 92 -12.16 7.51 -3.44
CA ARG A 92 -10.91 8.20 -3.72
C ARG A 92 -11.13 9.70 -3.60
N THR A 93 -10.21 10.38 -2.94
CA THR A 93 -10.16 11.84 -2.87
C THR A 93 -8.71 12.30 -2.93
N ASN A 94 -8.51 13.60 -3.01
CA ASN A 94 -7.25 14.27 -2.77
C ASN A 94 -7.47 15.32 -1.67
N ASP A 95 -6.43 15.68 -0.91
CA ASP A 95 -6.47 16.72 0.14
C ASP A 95 -5.56 17.93 -0.18
N ASP A 96 -5.41 18.22 -1.47
CA ASP A 96 -4.42 19.13 -2.08
C ASP A 96 -2.95 18.65 -2.02
N GLU A 97 -2.58 17.78 -1.08
CA GLU A 97 -1.20 17.31 -0.90
C GLU A 97 -0.98 15.87 -1.37
N VAL A 98 -1.96 14.97 -1.15
CA VAL A 98 -1.89 13.54 -1.51
C VAL A 98 -3.21 12.98 -2.00
N ASP A 99 -3.15 11.94 -2.85
CA ASP A 99 -4.33 11.11 -3.07
C ASP A 99 -4.58 10.21 -1.85
N LEU A 100 -5.84 10.15 -1.44
CA LEU A 100 -6.33 9.35 -0.34
C LEU A 100 -7.43 8.42 -0.83
N ALA A 101 -7.52 7.25 -0.21
CA ALA A 101 -8.67 6.38 -0.39
C ALA A 101 -9.13 5.82 0.95
N TYR A 102 -10.44 5.69 1.11
CA TYR A 102 -11.06 5.06 2.25
C TYR A 102 -12.17 4.11 1.80
N PHE A 103 -12.43 3.12 2.64
CA PHE A 103 -13.24 1.97 2.27
C PHE A 103 -14.13 1.53 3.42
N PHE A 104 -15.36 1.15 3.09
CA PHE A 104 -16.25 0.39 3.97
C PHE A 104 -16.55 -0.93 3.29
N PHE A 105 -16.06 -2.02 3.87
CA PHE A 105 -16.31 -3.38 3.41
C PHE A 105 -17.17 -4.13 4.42
N GLU A 106 -18.11 -4.91 3.91
CA GLU A 106 -18.85 -5.89 4.72
C GLU A 106 -17.98 -7.14 4.89
N ASP A 107 -18.13 -7.84 6.01
CA ASP A 107 -17.34 -9.05 6.33
C ASP A 107 -17.49 -10.11 5.23
N GLU A 108 -18.69 -10.25 4.66
CA GLU A 108 -18.96 -11.16 3.56
C GLU A 108 -18.12 -10.84 2.32
N ALA A 109 -17.89 -9.55 2.02
CA ALA A 109 -17.05 -9.14 0.89
C ALA A 109 -15.57 -9.49 1.13
N ILE A 110 -15.09 -9.31 2.38
CA ILE A 110 -13.72 -9.68 2.78
C ILE A 110 -13.50 -11.18 2.64
N VAL A 111 -14.47 -11.99 3.10
CA VAL A 111 -14.42 -13.46 2.99
C VAL A 111 -14.54 -13.93 1.55
N ALA A 112 -15.33 -13.26 0.71
CA ALA A 112 -15.53 -13.62 -0.69
C ALA A 112 -14.34 -13.24 -1.59
N HIS A 113 -13.55 -12.24 -1.20
CA HIS A 113 -12.46 -11.68 -2.01
C HIS A 113 -11.14 -11.51 -1.23
N PRO A 114 -10.60 -12.59 -0.62
CA PRO A 114 -9.39 -12.47 0.19
C PRO A 114 -8.16 -12.12 -0.67
N ASP A 115 -8.10 -12.56 -1.94
CA ASP A 115 -7.06 -12.21 -2.91
C ASP A 115 -7.03 -10.72 -3.30
N ARG A 116 -8.07 -9.97 -2.91
CA ARG A 116 -8.23 -8.54 -3.19
C ARG A 116 -8.05 -7.73 -1.91
N LEU A 117 -8.57 -8.22 -0.79
CA LEU A 117 -8.75 -7.44 0.43
C LEU A 117 -7.85 -7.85 1.61
N ALA A 118 -7.20 -9.02 1.58
CA ALA A 118 -6.45 -9.53 2.73
C ALA A 118 -5.34 -8.57 3.21
N TYR A 119 -4.60 -7.94 2.30
CA TYR A 119 -3.65 -6.90 2.69
C TYR A 119 -4.41 -5.72 3.24
N LEU A 120 -5.42 -5.21 2.53
CA LEU A 120 -6.14 -3.98 2.86
C LEU A 120 -6.69 -3.96 4.29
N VAL A 121 -7.25 -5.08 4.76
CA VAL A 121 -7.80 -5.22 6.13
C VAL A 121 -6.78 -5.71 7.17
N ASN A 122 -5.54 -6.01 6.78
CA ASN A 122 -4.49 -6.38 7.72
C ASN A 122 -3.94 -5.13 8.43
N ASP A 123 -4.05 -5.11 9.76
CA ASP A 123 -3.58 -4.04 10.65
C ASP A 123 -2.33 -4.43 11.46
N THR A 124 -1.92 -5.69 11.38
CA THR A 124 -0.87 -6.25 12.24
C THR A 124 0.48 -6.26 11.54
N TRP A 125 1.45 -5.56 12.13
CA TRP A 125 2.86 -5.61 11.72
C TRP A 125 3.66 -6.53 12.66
N PRO A 126 4.61 -7.32 12.15
CA PRO A 126 4.91 -7.59 10.73
C PRO A 126 3.83 -8.43 10.03
N LEU A 127 3.79 -8.43 8.69
CA LEU A 127 3.05 -9.45 7.93
C LEU A 127 3.49 -10.87 8.36
N PRO A 128 2.60 -11.88 8.31
CA PRO A 128 2.86 -13.21 8.83
C PRO A 128 4.08 -13.88 8.18
N SER A 129 4.91 -14.49 9.03
CA SER A 129 6.01 -15.35 8.64
C SER A 129 5.51 -16.70 8.08
N GLY A 130 6.44 -17.50 7.54
CA GLY A 130 6.16 -18.86 7.09
C GLY A 130 6.25 -19.00 5.57
N ALA A 131 6.58 -20.20 5.12
CA ALA A 131 6.83 -20.50 3.72
C ALA A 131 6.27 -21.87 3.34
N ALA A 132 5.86 -21.99 2.09
CA ALA A 132 5.41 -23.24 1.52
C ALA A 132 6.62 -24.19 1.32
N ALA A 133 6.33 -25.47 1.09
CA ALA A 133 7.38 -26.42 0.74
C ALA A 133 8.07 -26.01 -0.57
N ARG A 134 9.37 -26.32 -0.69
CA ARG A 134 10.13 -26.11 -1.94
C ARG A 134 9.42 -26.74 -3.14
N GLY A 135 9.35 -26.00 -4.23
CA GLY A 135 8.64 -26.41 -5.45
C GLY A 135 7.15 -26.08 -5.46
N ALA A 136 6.61 -25.47 -4.40
CA ALA A 136 5.32 -24.80 -4.47
C ALA A 136 5.36 -23.68 -5.52
N THR A 137 4.22 -23.44 -6.16
CA THR A 137 4.10 -22.47 -7.25
C THR A 137 3.18 -21.34 -6.82
N PHE A 138 3.52 -20.12 -7.21
CA PHE A 138 2.66 -18.95 -7.11
C PHE A 138 2.65 -18.26 -8.47
N THR A 139 1.46 -18.04 -9.02
CA THR A 139 1.27 -17.38 -10.31
C THR A 139 0.34 -16.19 -10.09
N PRO A 140 0.89 -14.97 -9.98
CA PRO A 140 0.05 -13.78 -9.87
C PRO A 140 -0.70 -13.55 -11.18
N ASP A 141 -1.94 -13.07 -11.06
CA ASP A 141 -2.81 -12.69 -12.18
C ASP A 141 -2.84 -11.16 -12.39
N VAL A 142 -1.87 -10.45 -11.82
CA VAL A 142 -1.66 -9.01 -11.99
C VAL A 142 -0.50 -8.73 -12.95
N ALA A 143 -0.51 -7.53 -13.54
CA ALA A 143 0.64 -7.03 -14.29
C ALA A 143 1.84 -6.83 -13.35
N LEU A 144 3.03 -7.15 -13.83
CA LEU A 144 4.29 -7.03 -13.09
C LEU A 144 5.39 -6.51 -14.00
N ARG A 145 6.23 -5.63 -13.44
CA ARG A 145 7.45 -5.17 -14.10
C ARG A 145 8.56 -6.21 -13.94
N VAL A 146 8.88 -6.90 -15.03
CA VAL A 146 9.92 -7.94 -15.03
C VAL A 146 11.31 -7.32 -15.11
N VAL A 147 12.17 -7.61 -14.12
CA VAL A 147 13.58 -7.25 -14.14
C VAL A 147 14.39 -8.38 -14.76
N GLY A 148 15.17 -8.03 -15.78
CA GLY A 148 16.09 -8.93 -16.45
C GLY A 148 17.56 -8.60 -16.14
N PRO A 149 18.48 -9.55 -16.42
CA PRO A 149 18.20 -10.93 -16.84
C PRO A 149 17.67 -11.79 -15.68
N PRO A 150 16.94 -12.89 -15.93
CA PRO A 150 16.48 -13.78 -14.86
C PRO A 150 17.65 -14.52 -14.20
N GLY A 151 17.48 -14.88 -12.94
CA GLY A 151 18.35 -15.81 -12.24
C GLY A 151 18.17 -17.28 -12.69
N PRO A 152 18.98 -18.20 -12.17
CA PRO A 152 18.98 -19.61 -12.61
C PRO A 152 17.93 -20.48 -11.91
N GLY A 153 17.25 -19.97 -10.88
CA GLY A 153 16.33 -20.73 -10.03
C GLY A 153 14.91 -20.86 -10.61
N PRO A 154 14.03 -21.63 -9.93
CA PRO A 154 12.61 -21.72 -10.27
C PRO A 154 11.76 -20.64 -9.58
N ASP A 155 12.25 -20.09 -8.47
CA ASP A 155 11.52 -19.11 -7.65
C ASP A 155 11.63 -17.71 -8.26
N SER A 156 10.74 -16.81 -7.86
CA SER A 156 10.81 -15.38 -8.18
C SER A 156 10.70 -14.56 -6.90
N VAL A 157 11.39 -13.43 -6.85
CA VAL A 157 11.16 -12.41 -5.82
C VAL A 157 10.22 -11.35 -6.38
N TYR A 158 9.25 -10.96 -5.58
CA TYR A 158 8.35 -9.84 -5.83
C TYR A 158 8.74 -8.69 -4.91
N ALA A 159 8.83 -7.49 -5.47
CA ALA A 159 9.12 -6.26 -4.75
C ALA A 159 7.97 -5.28 -4.92
N VAL A 160 7.39 -4.89 -3.77
CA VAL A 160 6.26 -3.98 -3.69
C VAL A 160 6.68 -2.76 -2.90
N ARG A 161 6.72 -1.60 -3.54
CA ARG A 161 6.96 -0.32 -2.88
C ARG A 161 5.68 0.49 -2.88
N ILE A 162 5.24 0.91 -1.70
CA ILE A 162 4.10 1.80 -1.51
C ILE A 162 4.70 3.14 -1.06
N THR A 163 4.49 4.18 -1.84
CA THR A 163 5.14 5.48 -1.66
C THR A 163 4.17 6.61 -1.94
N TRP A 164 4.37 7.73 -1.26
CA TRP A 164 3.66 8.99 -1.48
C TRP A 164 4.13 9.73 -2.74
N GLN A 165 5.21 9.25 -3.35
CA GLN A 165 5.81 9.90 -4.50
C GLN A 165 5.13 9.46 -5.78
N HIS A 166 4.90 10.43 -6.67
CA HIS A 166 4.57 10.16 -8.07
C HIS A 166 5.77 9.48 -8.72
N THR A 167 5.64 8.20 -9.08
CA THR A 167 6.74 7.46 -9.73
C THR A 167 6.70 7.59 -11.27
N ASP A 168 5.64 8.18 -11.83
CA ASP A 168 5.43 8.46 -13.24
C ASP A 168 4.97 9.92 -13.50
N HIS A 169 4.72 10.29 -14.76
CA HIS A 169 4.34 11.67 -15.11
C HIS A 169 2.85 11.97 -14.87
N ASN A 170 2.02 10.95 -14.67
CA ASN A 170 0.55 11.06 -14.72
C ASN A 170 -0.18 10.21 -13.65
N GLY A 171 0.52 9.36 -12.91
CA GLY A 171 -0.04 8.51 -11.87
C GLY A 171 0.08 9.17 -10.52
N THR A 172 -0.63 8.61 -9.55
CA THR A 172 -0.75 9.17 -8.21
C THR A 172 -0.17 8.22 -7.19
N ASN A 173 -0.09 8.62 -5.92
CA ASN A 173 0.44 7.74 -4.89
C ASN A 173 -0.40 6.45 -4.69
N LEU A 174 -1.65 6.43 -5.18
CA LEU A 174 -2.54 5.27 -5.14
C LEU A 174 -2.55 4.42 -6.43
N ASP A 175 -2.13 4.98 -7.55
CA ASP A 175 -2.05 4.29 -8.86
C ASP A 175 -0.58 4.13 -9.27
N GLN A 176 0.13 3.26 -8.55
CA GLN A 176 1.56 3.05 -8.72
C GLN A 176 1.89 2.19 -9.96
N ARG A 177 3.17 2.22 -10.39
CA ARG A 177 3.65 1.56 -11.62
C ARG A 177 3.76 0.04 -11.55
N GLU A 178 2.88 -0.63 -10.81
CA GLU A 178 2.90 -2.09 -10.57
C GLU A 178 4.11 -2.55 -9.74
N ALA A 179 3.97 -3.73 -9.13
CA ALA A 179 5.06 -4.40 -8.44
C ALA A 179 6.15 -4.88 -9.42
N THR A 180 7.38 -4.99 -8.90
CA THR A 180 8.52 -5.52 -9.65
C THR A 180 8.70 -7.01 -9.38
N VAL A 181 9.10 -7.79 -10.38
CA VAL A 181 9.45 -9.21 -10.23
C VAL A 181 10.86 -9.50 -10.75
N PHE A 182 11.61 -10.28 -9.97
CA PHE A 182 12.94 -10.80 -10.29
C PHE A 182 12.83 -12.31 -10.51
N PRO A 183 12.68 -12.78 -11.77
CA PRO A 183 12.48 -14.19 -12.04
C PRO A 183 13.76 -14.99 -11.81
N GLY A 184 13.62 -16.21 -11.32
CA GLY A 184 14.72 -17.14 -11.11
C GLY A 184 15.59 -16.84 -9.88
N VAL A 185 15.07 -16.06 -8.95
CA VAL A 185 15.74 -15.58 -7.73
C VAL A 185 14.84 -15.88 -6.54
N ASN A 186 15.42 -16.38 -5.46
CA ASN A 186 14.76 -16.46 -4.15
C ASN A 186 15.24 -15.30 -3.25
N LEU A 187 14.53 -15.03 -2.16
CA LEU A 187 14.85 -13.85 -1.35
C LEU A 187 16.29 -13.88 -0.77
N PRO A 188 16.83 -15.01 -0.28
CA PRO A 188 18.22 -15.06 0.17
C PRO A 188 19.24 -14.72 -0.92
N GLY A 189 18.95 -15.07 -2.18
CA GLY A 189 19.83 -14.79 -3.34
C GLY A 189 19.64 -13.41 -3.96
N LEU A 190 18.73 -12.58 -3.46
CA LEU A 190 18.37 -11.31 -4.09
C LEU A 190 19.53 -10.30 -4.08
N ALA A 191 20.27 -10.19 -2.98
CA ALA A 191 21.38 -9.23 -2.87
C ALA A 191 22.49 -9.54 -3.91
N ASP A 192 22.86 -10.81 -4.05
CA ASP A 192 23.81 -11.28 -5.08
C ASP A 192 23.31 -10.97 -6.49
N HIS A 193 22.03 -11.22 -6.75
CA HIS A 193 21.42 -10.96 -8.03
C HIS A 193 21.46 -9.46 -8.39
N LEU A 194 21.05 -8.60 -7.47
CA LEU A 194 21.04 -7.15 -7.66
C LEU A 194 22.44 -6.59 -7.95
N ARG A 195 23.48 -7.08 -7.26
CA ARG A 195 24.89 -6.71 -7.53
C ARG A 195 25.34 -7.14 -8.92
N GLY A 196 24.79 -8.23 -9.46
CA GLY A 196 25.09 -8.74 -10.79
C GLY A 196 24.44 -7.95 -11.94
N ILE A 197 23.46 -7.08 -11.67
CA ILE A 197 22.79 -6.28 -12.71
C ILE A 197 23.74 -5.15 -13.15
N THR A 198 24.24 -5.26 -14.37
CA THR A 198 25.16 -4.27 -14.96
C THR A 198 24.47 -3.22 -15.83
N ASP A 199 23.16 -3.35 -16.05
CA ASP A 199 22.46 -2.42 -16.93
C ASP A 199 22.47 -1.00 -16.34
N PRO A 200 22.46 0.04 -17.21
CA PRO A 200 22.39 1.42 -16.76
C PRO A 200 21.13 1.70 -15.94
N VAL A 201 21.24 2.54 -14.90
CA VAL A 201 20.08 3.03 -14.15
C VAL A 201 19.08 3.69 -15.10
N SER A 202 17.79 3.46 -14.87
CA SER A 202 16.73 4.07 -15.67
C SER A 202 15.51 4.41 -14.82
N ARG A 203 14.74 5.39 -15.29
CA ARG A 203 13.46 5.75 -14.66
C ARG A 203 12.47 4.58 -14.64
N GLU A 204 12.43 3.82 -15.71
CA GLU A 204 11.50 2.68 -15.85
C GLU A 204 11.75 1.57 -14.84
N ARG A 205 12.99 1.50 -14.31
CA ARG A 205 13.41 0.51 -13.31
C ARG A 205 13.74 1.14 -11.97
N PHE A 206 13.19 2.31 -11.67
CA PHE A 206 13.57 3.08 -10.48
C PHE A 206 13.58 2.23 -9.19
N ASP A 207 12.54 1.44 -8.92
CA ASP A 207 12.46 0.65 -7.69
C ASP A 207 13.50 -0.48 -7.64
N ALA A 208 13.74 -1.14 -8.78
CA ALA A 208 14.78 -2.16 -8.89
C ALA A 208 16.18 -1.55 -8.76
N ASP A 209 16.41 -0.38 -9.36
CA ASP A 209 17.66 0.36 -9.26
C ASP A 209 17.88 0.93 -7.86
N LEU A 210 16.81 1.36 -7.15
CA LEU A 210 16.88 1.77 -5.75
C LEU A 210 17.29 0.59 -4.87
N LEU A 211 16.64 -0.58 -5.03
CA LEU A 211 17.03 -1.81 -4.33
C LEU A 211 18.50 -2.16 -4.60
N ARG A 212 18.93 -2.11 -5.85
CA ARG A 212 20.34 -2.34 -6.23
C ARG A 212 21.28 -1.38 -5.51
N SER A 213 20.91 -0.11 -5.43
CA SER A 213 21.74 0.91 -4.77
C SER A 213 21.73 0.84 -3.25
N LEU A 214 20.74 0.18 -2.65
CA LEU A 214 20.72 -0.10 -1.21
C LEU A 214 21.64 -1.27 -0.82
N VAL A 215 21.89 -2.19 -1.75
CA VAL A 215 22.76 -3.36 -1.54
C VAL A 215 24.23 -2.95 -1.61
N GLY A 216 24.94 -3.17 -0.50
CA GLY A 216 26.37 -2.94 -0.39
C GLY A 216 27.22 -4.07 -1.00
N PRO A 217 28.52 -3.81 -1.24
CA PRO A 217 29.43 -4.80 -1.81
C PRO A 217 29.69 -6.00 -0.90
N ASP A 218 29.45 -5.88 0.39
CA ASP A 218 29.67 -6.92 1.41
C ASP A 218 28.35 -7.48 1.98
N ASP A 219 27.21 -7.14 1.40
CA ASP A 219 25.91 -7.64 1.86
C ASP A 219 25.69 -9.07 1.36
N ASP A 220 25.51 -10.00 2.30
CA ASP A 220 25.22 -11.41 2.02
C ASP A 220 23.71 -11.70 1.87
N ASN A 221 22.85 -10.73 2.20
CA ASN A 221 21.40 -10.80 2.07
C ASN A 221 20.79 -9.39 2.01
N ILE A 222 19.46 -9.29 1.91
CA ILE A 222 18.78 -8.00 1.75
C ILE A 222 18.57 -7.21 3.05
N GLY A 223 18.81 -7.81 4.22
CA GLY A 223 18.59 -7.17 5.52
C GLY A 223 19.32 -5.84 5.68
N PRO A 224 20.65 -5.78 5.48
CA PRO A 224 21.40 -4.52 5.54
C PRO A 224 20.89 -3.45 4.56
N ALA A 225 20.37 -3.85 3.40
CA ALA A 225 19.77 -2.94 2.43
C ALA A 225 18.48 -2.31 2.98
N LEU A 226 17.64 -3.08 3.70
CA LEU A 226 16.46 -2.55 4.38
C LEU A 226 16.81 -1.63 5.55
N ASP A 227 17.87 -1.95 6.30
CA ASP A 227 18.39 -1.07 7.36
C ASP A 227 18.84 0.28 6.79
N ARG A 228 19.51 0.27 5.62
CA ARG A 228 19.85 1.51 4.90
C ARG A 228 18.60 2.24 4.41
N TYR A 229 17.60 1.52 3.91
CA TYR A 229 16.37 2.10 3.39
C TYR A 229 15.61 2.91 4.45
N VAL A 230 15.45 2.37 5.66
CA VAL A 230 14.75 3.07 6.75
C VAL A 230 15.54 4.24 7.33
N CYS A 231 16.85 4.32 7.05
CA CYS A 231 17.69 5.43 7.45
C CYS A 231 17.75 6.55 6.39
N LEU A 232 17.18 6.39 5.20
CA LEU A 232 17.22 7.46 4.20
C LEU A 232 16.46 8.69 4.70
N GLU A 233 17.06 9.87 4.57
CA GLU A 233 16.40 11.13 4.90
C GLU A 233 15.00 11.20 4.27
N PRO A 234 14.00 11.75 5.00
CA PRO A 234 12.58 11.69 4.61
C PRO A 234 12.26 12.44 3.31
N TYR A 235 13.19 13.24 2.78
CA TYR A 235 12.97 14.00 1.56
C TYR A 235 13.08 13.18 0.27
N ASP A 236 12.46 13.74 -0.75
CA ASP A 236 11.99 13.03 -1.91
C ASP A 236 13.11 12.36 -2.73
N LEU A 237 13.12 11.02 -2.78
CA LEU A 237 14.06 10.22 -3.58
C LEU A 237 14.00 10.54 -5.10
N SER A 238 12.96 11.24 -5.56
CA SER A 238 12.74 11.72 -6.93
C SER A 238 13.05 13.21 -7.17
N THR A 239 13.21 14.06 -6.13
CA THR A 239 13.41 15.54 -6.27
C THR A 239 14.72 15.96 -6.92
N PHE A 240 15.68 15.06 -7.18
CA PHE A 240 17.00 15.43 -7.68
C PHE A 240 17.06 15.81 -9.17
N GLY A 241 15.92 16.09 -9.81
CA GLY A 241 15.83 16.56 -11.21
C GLY A 241 16.30 15.54 -12.25
N LYS A 242 16.70 14.35 -11.79
CA LYS A 242 17.05 13.18 -12.57
C LYS A 242 16.26 12.03 -11.96
N TRP A 243 15.26 11.57 -12.70
CA TRP A 243 14.39 10.46 -12.33
C TRP A 243 15.12 9.11 -12.38
N THR A 244 16.24 9.00 -11.67
CA THR A 244 17.12 7.83 -11.63
C THR A 244 17.46 7.55 -10.18
N ALA A 245 17.48 6.28 -9.79
CA ALA A 245 17.88 5.90 -8.45
C ALA A 245 19.27 6.45 -8.09
N PRO A 246 19.53 6.80 -6.82
CA PRO A 246 20.85 7.21 -6.35
C PRO A 246 21.87 6.08 -6.48
N SER A 247 23.17 6.38 -6.42
CA SER A 247 24.21 5.36 -6.25
C SER A 247 24.32 4.89 -4.80
N TYR A 248 24.99 3.76 -4.57
CA TYR A 248 25.30 3.27 -3.22
C TYR A 248 26.06 4.31 -2.38
N GLU A 249 27.02 5.02 -2.97
CA GLU A 249 27.75 6.08 -2.28
C GLU A 249 26.85 7.26 -1.90
N GLN A 250 25.88 7.61 -2.75
CA GLN A 250 24.89 8.64 -2.43
C GLN A 250 23.97 8.18 -1.30
N ILE A 251 23.51 6.93 -1.32
CA ILE A 251 22.74 6.31 -0.22
C ILE A 251 23.50 6.43 1.10
N LEU A 252 24.81 6.15 1.11
CA LEU A 252 25.63 6.29 2.32
C LEU A 252 25.81 7.73 2.79
N GLN A 253 25.69 8.71 1.90
CA GLN A 253 25.75 10.14 2.25
C GLN A 253 24.39 10.65 2.77
N TRP A 254 23.29 10.12 2.27
CA TRP A 254 21.92 10.56 2.59
C TRP A 254 21.29 9.80 3.76
N LYS A 255 21.94 8.73 4.24
CA LYS A 255 21.43 8.02 5.40
C LYS A 255 21.67 8.82 6.68
N LEU A 256 20.65 8.84 7.52
CA LEU A 256 20.74 9.22 8.92
C LEU A 256 21.68 8.26 9.66
N PRO A 257 22.36 8.72 10.72
CA PRO A 257 23.20 7.86 11.55
C PRO A 257 22.42 6.72 12.21
N GLU A 258 21.17 6.98 12.58
CA GLU A 258 20.22 6.06 13.19
C GLU A 258 18.84 6.26 12.55
N PRO A 259 18.02 5.20 12.41
CA PRO A 259 16.68 5.33 11.86
C PRO A 259 15.77 6.10 12.83
N PRO A 260 14.73 6.80 12.32
CA PRO A 260 13.69 7.37 13.18
C PRO A 260 13.06 6.30 14.09
N PRO A 261 12.66 6.65 15.34
CA PRO A 261 12.05 5.71 16.28
C PRO A 261 10.78 5.02 15.75
N GLU A 262 10.09 5.61 14.78
CA GLU A 262 8.87 5.14 14.14
C GLU A 262 9.15 4.16 13.00
N ALA A 263 10.37 4.13 12.48
CA ALA A 263 10.74 3.24 11.39
C ALA A 263 10.77 1.77 11.84
N ARG A 264 10.45 0.85 10.93
CA ARG A 264 10.37 -0.59 11.22
C ARG A 264 11.06 -1.40 10.14
N VAL A 265 11.74 -2.47 10.55
CA VAL A 265 12.30 -3.49 9.66
C VAL A 265 11.96 -4.86 10.23
N ALA A 266 11.53 -5.79 9.40
CA ALA A 266 11.38 -7.20 9.75
C ALA A 266 11.90 -8.06 8.59
N VAL A 267 12.80 -8.99 8.90
CA VAL A 267 13.46 -9.84 7.90
C VAL A 267 13.33 -11.29 8.33
N ASP A 268 12.79 -12.11 7.45
CA ASP A 268 12.71 -13.55 7.51
C ASP A 268 13.32 -14.14 6.22
N GLU A 269 13.44 -15.47 6.12
CA GLU A 269 14.07 -16.16 4.99
C GLU A 269 13.34 -15.87 3.65
N HIS A 270 12.01 -15.78 3.68
CA HIS A 270 11.17 -15.67 2.48
C HIS A 270 10.31 -14.39 2.41
N LEU A 271 10.38 -13.54 3.44
CA LEU A 271 9.74 -12.23 3.50
C LEU A 271 10.67 -11.23 4.21
N ALA A 272 10.93 -10.09 3.57
CA ALA A 272 11.58 -8.95 4.18
C ALA A 272 10.71 -7.71 3.94
N GLN A 273 10.50 -6.90 4.97
CA GLN A 273 9.64 -5.74 4.93
C GLN A 273 10.22 -4.58 5.74
N ALA A 274 10.05 -3.38 5.22
CA ALA A 274 10.49 -2.15 5.85
C ALA A 274 9.40 -1.08 5.77
N ALA A 275 9.26 -0.30 6.83
CA ALA A 275 8.46 0.91 6.89
C ALA A 275 9.40 2.07 7.21
N ARG A 276 9.70 2.88 6.19
CA ARG A 276 10.50 4.10 6.30
C ARG A 276 9.61 5.24 6.74
N TYR A 277 9.83 5.77 7.93
CA TYR A 277 9.06 6.91 8.42
C TYR A 277 9.45 8.20 7.67
N ILE A 278 8.44 8.96 7.27
CA ILE A 278 8.56 10.23 6.55
C ILE A 278 8.33 11.37 7.54
N ASP A 279 7.10 11.52 8.03
CA ASP A 279 6.69 12.45 9.09
C ASP A 279 5.27 12.10 9.59
N ASP A 280 4.71 12.92 10.48
CA ASP A 280 3.37 12.70 11.03
C ASP A 280 2.22 12.92 10.03
N PHE A 281 2.51 13.61 8.91
CA PHE A 281 1.53 13.91 7.87
C PHE A 281 1.46 12.75 6.86
N PHE A 282 2.61 12.35 6.29
CA PHE A 282 2.70 11.27 5.31
C PHE A 282 2.85 9.87 5.96
N GLY A 283 3.16 9.77 7.25
CA GLY A 283 3.39 8.48 7.91
C GLY A 283 4.62 7.76 7.36
N HIS A 284 4.44 6.57 6.78
CA HIS A 284 5.52 5.71 6.27
C HIS A 284 5.46 5.47 4.76
N GLU A 285 6.61 5.22 4.16
CA GLU A 285 6.73 4.46 2.91
C GLU A 285 7.02 3.00 3.22
N GLN A 286 6.41 2.08 2.47
CA GLN A 286 6.63 0.65 2.67
C GLN A 286 7.42 0.04 1.53
N LEU A 287 8.27 -0.92 1.86
CA LEU A 287 8.94 -1.81 0.93
C LEU A 287 8.76 -3.25 1.41
N PHE A 288 8.09 -4.07 0.60
CA PHE A 288 7.92 -5.50 0.82
C PHE A 288 8.67 -6.28 -0.24
N LEU A 289 9.42 -7.29 0.20
CA LEU A 289 10.16 -8.21 -0.63
C LEU A 289 9.78 -9.63 -0.19
N PHE A 290 9.17 -10.41 -1.08
CA PHE A 290 8.80 -11.79 -0.77
C PHE A 290 9.05 -12.67 -1.96
N ASP A 291 9.36 -13.94 -1.73
CA ASP A 291 9.56 -14.89 -2.82
C ASP A 291 8.36 -15.82 -3.03
N THR A 292 8.46 -16.66 -4.08
CA THR A 292 7.46 -17.66 -4.43
C THR A 292 7.06 -18.55 -3.26
N GLN A 293 7.95 -18.86 -2.31
CA GLN A 293 7.65 -19.76 -1.21
C GLN A 293 6.78 -19.09 -0.16
N TRP A 294 7.03 -17.81 0.16
CA TRP A 294 6.12 -17.03 1.01
C TRP A 294 4.80 -16.79 0.30
N ALA A 295 4.83 -16.38 -0.98
CA ALA A 295 3.60 -16.11 -1.73
C ALA A 295 2.71 -17.36 -1.87
N ALA A 296 3.29 -18.55 -2.03
CA ALA A 296 2.54 -19.79 -2.08
C ALA A 296 1.98 -20.23 -0.71
N ALA A 297 2.58 -19.78 0.40
CA ALA A 297 2.03 -20.02 1.75
C ALA A 297 0.91 -19.03 2.11
N HIS A 298 0.98 -17.81 1.57
CA HIS A 298 0.05 -16.71 1.86
C HIS A 298 -0.54 -16.12 0.56
N PRO A 299 -1.19 -16.91 -0.30
CA PRO A 299 -1.56 -16.50 -1.65
C PRO A 299 -2.49 -15.29 -1.68
N ASP A 300 -3.48 -15.25 -0.78
CA ASP A 300 -4.45 -14.17 -0.72
C ASP A 300 -3.79 -12.83 -0.33
N LEU A 301 -2.90 -12.87 0.67
CA LEU A 301 -2.15 -11.70 1.12
C LEU A 301 -1.17 -11.21 0.05
N ALA A 302 -0.47 -12.13 -0.62
CA ALA A 302 0.45 -11.81 -1.70
C ALA A 302 -0.29 -11.15 -2.88
N LEU A 303 -1.40 -11.72 -3.34
CA LEU A 303 -2.20 -11.14 -4.42
C LEU A 303 -2.79 -9.78 -4.02
N SER A 304 -3.36 -9.68 -2.83
CA SER A 304 -3.96 -8.43 -2.35
C SER A 304 -2.91 -7.31 -2.24
N LEU A 305 -1.70 -7.62 -1.76
CA LEU A 305 -0.60 -6.66 -1.68
C LEU A 305 -0.12 -6.21 -3.08
N LEU A 306 0.02 -7.14 -4.03
CA LEU A 306 0.41 -6.79 -5.40
C LEU A 306 -0.63 -5.91 -6.10
N ARG A 307 -1.92 -6.18 -5.88
CA ARG A 307 -3.03 -5.36 -6.41
C ARG A 307 -3.08 -3.99 -5.76
N TYR A 308 -2.90 -3.92 -4.44
CA TYR A 308 -2.91 -2.67 -3.68
C TYR A 308 -1.86 -1.69 -4.20
N ALA A 309 -0.70 -2.19 -4.63
CA ALA A 309 0.36 -1.39 -5.22
C ALA A 309 0.20 -1.09 -6.72
N THR A 310 -1.00 -1.31 -7.28
CA THR A 310 -1.26 -1.09 -8.71
C THR A 310 -2.40 -0.11 -8.93
N HIS A 311 -3.45 -0.17 -8.09
CA HIS A 311 -4.64 0.63 -8.30
C HIS A 311 -5.35 0.92 -6.97
N TRP A 312 -5.93 2.10 -6.83
CA TRP A 312 -6.63 2.52 -5.61
C TRP A 312 -7.86 1.65 -5.28
N ASP A 313 -8.64 1.26 -6.29
CA ASP A 313 -9.76 0.33 -6.16
C ASP A 313 -9.25 -1.12 -6.19
N PRO A 314 -9.36 -1.90 -5.11
CA PRO A 314 -8.88 -3.28 -5.07
C PRO A 314 -9.60 -4.20 -6.08
N PHE A 315 -10.79 -3.81 -6.56
CA PHE A 315 -11.59 -4.56 -7.54
C PHE A 315 -11.39 -4.10 -8.98
N ALA A 316 -10.47 -3.18 -9.23
CA ALA A 316 -10.06 -2.85 -10.58
C ALA A 316 -9.51 -4.10 -11.32
N PRO A 317 -9.73 -4.17 -12.65
CA PRO A 317 -9.37 -5.33 -13.46
C PRO A 317 -7.87 -5.66 -13.42
#